data_AF-A0AAD9VVC9-F1
#
_entry.id   AF-A0AAD9VVC9-F1
#
_cell.length_a   1.000
_cell.length_b   1.000
_cell.length_c   1.000
_cell.angle_alpha   90.00
_cell.angle_beta   90.00
_cell.angle_gamma   90.00
#
_symmetry.space_group_name_H-M   'P 1'
#
loop_
_entity.id
_entity.type
_entity.pdbx_description
1 polymer ?
#
loop_
_entity_poly.entity_id
_entity_poly.type
_entity_poly.pdbx_seq_one_letter_code
_entity_poly.pdbx_strand_id
1 'polypeptide(L)'
;MSAEHHSGKGYTPLPQCMSNTDTEDEDERVPQRTDLQNKENNDERTSTEPTTVHEYGAYYPLDETRNMANRTRNGQSTLKCYRDDIPIMVIEGNTQNDLWKRRDMSPLRRFCLIASILLCIATILVFLYVLPCDTMVCPPVNEPQSSVSWDKTLENVEVHGPITIIPGSPYDLIFLLRGQEYNDNSTDSSVKTSGGSSVVSIQGTSGVYLWLVRLERVPTNIDCISIDTDRSGKPDCIVVGERGLLKSIDPTTGIIHWSSETHTFPNLPVIIPDINSDGIEDLLSVEITQENASSLVLLSGNTGQLLGKYVKHNCSSVNIYDLVTDGTILYLCHDMNGKRITKYVSLKALLNGSNLSQKKTDTTTSPRMFKTMMLEEQNNNWKPTPYHRLTVENEGACPWESCKAYVNLTLQKQPNQSLTIWEYVSVNSFVSKPAFLVTSEKPYTTGFAIKFWQWLDTNPSTRDTVPKLIERKLTERVLIVFVNYTDVQVINASQTDVIQLCNGTNCQPNLDLRMQYNSIAAVNINKEGYPELVSYWSSYNNESPRTLTSKIQIVKLDLIISNLPRLNV
;
A
#
# COMPACT_ATOMS: atom_id res chain seq x y z
N MET A 1 -51.61 -28.88 61.85
CA MET A 1 -52.14 -30.25 62.06
C MET A 1 -52.42 -30.85 60.71
N SER A 2 -51.89 -32.06 60.50
CA SER A 2 -52.24 -33.11 59.52
C SER A 2 -52.71 -32.80 58.10
N ALA A 3 -52.04 -33.51 57.16
CA ALA A 3 -52.60 -34.31 56.04
C ALA A 3 -53.42 -33.57 54.95
N GLU A 4 -53.44 -33.91 53.66
CA GLU A 4 -52.96 -35.03 52.86
C GLU A 4 -53.11 -34.67 51.36
N HIS A 5 -52.38 -35.40 50.52
CA HIS A 5 -52.51 -35.69 49.07
C HIS A 5 -53.59 -35.02 48.17
N HIS A 6 -53.17 -34.55 46.97
CA HIS A 6 -53.27 -35.29 45.69
C HIS A 6 -52.91 -34.46 44.43
N SER A 7 -52.24 -35.15 43.47
CA SER A 7 -52.34 -35.04 41.99
C SER A 7 -52.16 -33.65 41.34
N GLY A 8 -51.12 -33.37 40.57
CA GLY A 8 -50.61 -34.14 39.43
C GLY A 8 -50.99 -33.41 38.12
N LYS A 9 -50.04 -32.70 37.49
CA LYS A 9 -50.01 -32.32 36.06
C LYS A 9 -48.55 -32.15 35.63
N GLY A 10 -48.21 -32.78 34.51
CA GLY A 10 -46.85 -33.13 34.14
C GLY A 10 -46.02 -32.04 33.49
N TYR A 11 -44.74 -32.39 33.30
CA TYR A 11 -43.88 -32.04 32.18
C TYR A 11 -42.73 -33.07 32.21
N THR A 12 -42.55 -33.83 31.13
CA THR A 12 -41.35 -34.65 30.91
C THR A 12 -40.34 -33.80 30.15
N PRO A 13 -39.07 -33.73 30.56
CA PRO A 13 -38.06 -32.95 29.86
C PRO A 13 -37.67 -33.63 28.54
N LEU A 14 -37.63 -32.85 27.46
CA LEU A 14 -36.98 -33.24 26.20
C LEU A 14 -35.46 -33.29 26.41
N PRO A 15 -34.76 -34.38 26.07
CA PRO A 15 -33.32 -34.32 25.87
C PRO A 15 -33.03 -33.68 24.51
N GLN A 16 -32.50 -32.45 24.55
CA GLN A 16 -31.75 -31.89 23.44
C GLN A 16 -30.38 -32.58 23.37
N CYS A 17 -30.00 -33.09 22.20
CA CYS A 17 -29.00 -32.45 21.34
C CYS A 17 -28.49 -33.44 20.29
N MET A 18 -28.59 -32.97 19.06
CA MET A 18 -27.87 -33.46 17.88
C MET A 18 -26.39 -33.13 18.01
N SER A 19 -25.52 -33.86 17.31
CA SER A 19 -24.62 -33.29 16.31
C SER A 19 -23.73 -34.39 15.75
N ASN A 20 -23.82 -34.62 14.44
CA ASN A 20 -22.68 -34.55 13.53
C ASN A 20 -23.26 -34.17 12.17
N THR A 21 -22.98 -32.93 11.78
CA THR A 21 -22.72 -32.48 10.41
C THR A 21 -22.01 -33.56 9.60
N ASP A 22 -22.60 -34.00 8.49
CA ASP A 22 -22.11 -33.64 7.16
C ASP A 22 -23.05 -34.15 6.05
N THR A 23 -23.12 -33.33 5.01
CA THR A 23 -23.65 -33.56 3.66
C THR A 23 -25.17 -33.44 3.43
N GLU A 24 -25.47 -32.40 2.67
CA GLU A 24 -26.73 -31.94 2.13
C GLU A 24 -27.27 -32.95 1.09
N ASP A 25 -28.54 -33.32 1.23
CA ASP A 25 -29.35 -33.92 0.17
C ASP A 25 -29.97 -32.80 -0.67
N GLU A 26 -29.75 -32.91 -1.98
CA GLU A 26 -30.71 -32.81 -3.09
C GLU A 26 -31.81 -31.72 -3.06
N ASP A 27 -31.86 -30.93 -4.13
CA ASP A 27 -33.13 -30.53 -4.73
C ASP A 27 -33.04 -30.54 -6.27
N GLU A 28 -33.83 -31.43 -6.87
CA GLU A 28 -34.23 -31.47 -8.28
C GLU A 28 -34.83 -30.11 -8.72
N ARG A 29 -34.77 -29.67 -9.99
CA ARG A 29 -35.59 -30.17 -11.12
C ARG A 29 -35.28 -29.45 -12.44
N VAL A 30 -35.75 -30.10 -13.52
CA VAL A 30 -36.12 -29.60 -14.87
C VAL A 30 -34.97 -29.72 -15.91
N PRO A 31 -35.14 -30.46 -17.03
CA PRO A 31 -36.01 -29.98 -18.10
C PRO A 31 -36.92 -30.96 -18.84
N GLN A 32 -38.07 -30.39 -19.18
CA GLN A 32 -39.00 -30.80 -20.22
C GLN A 32 -38.40 -30.55 -21.61
N ARG A 33 -38.40 -31.54 -22.50
CA ARG A 33 -38.59 -31.32 -23.95
C ARG A 33 -39.02 -32.57 -24.71
N THR A 34 -40.15 -32.40 -25.39
CA THR A 34 -40.60 -33.01 -26.64
C THR A 34 -39.47 -33.31 -27.64
N ASP A 35 -39.48 -34.47 -28.30
CA ASP A 35 -39.96 -34.57 -29.69
C ASP A 35 -39.95 -36.00 -30.28
N LEU A 36 -40.77 -36.12 -31.30
CA LEU A 36 -41.15 -37.26 -32.12
C LEU A 36 -40.07 -37.83 -33.06
N GLN A 37 -40.34 -39.06 -33.49
CA GLN A 37 -40.13 -39.69 -34.82
C GLN A 37 -38.87 -40.54 -35.12
N ASN A 38 -39.19 -41.80 -35.46
CA ASN A 38 -38.70 -42.64 -36.56
C ASN A 38 -37.20 -42.93 -36.70
N LYS A 39 -36.81 -44.22 -36.71
CA LYS A 39 -36.74 -45.05 -37.94
C LYS A 39 -36.26 -46.47 -37.64
N GLU A 40 -36.93 -47.45 -38.23
CA GLU A 40 -36.43 -48.82 -38.43
C GLU A 40 -35.13 -48.81 -39.25
N ASN A 41 -34.17 -49.68 -38.89
CA ASN A 41 -33.57 -50.62 -39.83
C ASN A 41 -32.69 -51.69 -39.16
N ASN A 42 -32.72 -52.84 -39.82
CA ASN A 42 -32.21 -54.17 -39.55
C ASN A 42 -30.69 -54.37 -39.30
N ASP A 43 -30.46 -55.56 -38.70
CA ASP A 43 -29.42 -56.58 -38.92
C ASP A 43 -28.11 -56.64 -38.10
N GLU A 44 -28.10 -57.70 -37.29
CA GLU A 44 -27.08 -58.74 -37.07
C GLU A 44 -25.74 -58.47 -36.32
N ARG A 45 -25.70 -59.12 -35.14
CA ARG A 45 -24.73 -60.16 -34.69
C ARG A 45 -23.73 -59.82 -33.56
N THR A 46 -23.96 -60.51 -32.44
CA THR A 46 -23.02 -61.12 -31.49
C THR A 46 -22.22 -60.23 -30.53
N SER A 47 -22.64 -60.19 -29.25
CA SER A 47 -21.94 -60.84 -28.13
C SER A 47 -22.59 -60.45 -26.80
N THR A 48 -23.00 -61.45 -26.04
CA THR A 48 -23.53 -61.39 -24.66
C THR A 48 -22.43 -61.14 -23.63
N GLU A 49 -22.58 -60.15 -22.74
CA GLU A 49 -22.41 -60.28 -21.27
C GLU A 49 -22.84 -59.00 -20.52
N PRO A 50 -23.38 -59.11 -19.28
CA PRO A 50 -24.02 -58.02 -18.55
C PRO A 50 -23.09 -57.30 -17.56
N THR A 51 -23.33 -56.00 -17.40
CA THR A 51 -22.73 -55.12 -16.38
C THR A 51 -23.22 -55.47 -14.97
N THR A 52 -22.28 -55.85 -14.09
CA THR A 52 -22.47 -55.90 -12.62
C THR A 52 -21.57 -54.87 -11.96
N VAL A 53 -22.17 -53.78 -11.45
CA VAL A 53 -21.55 -52.88 -10.48
C VAL A 53 -21.86 -53.44 -9.08
N HIS A 54 -20.82 -53.86 -8.38
CA HIS A 54 -20.87 -54.42 -7.02
C HIS A 54 -20.74 -53.32 -5.97
N GLU A 55 -21.77 -53.12 -5.15
CA GLU A 55 -21.67 -52.44 -3.85
C GLU A 55 -21.10 -53.41 -2.80
N TYR A 56 -20.09 -52.95 -2.06
CA TYR A 56 -19.47 -53.68 -0.96
C TYR A 56 -20.06 -53.22 0.37
N GLY A 57 -20.60 -54.15 1.16
CA GLY A 57 -21.07 -53.88 2.51
C GLY A 57 -21.63 -55.10 3.24
N ALA A 58 -20.91 -56.23 3.22
CA ALA A 58 -21.31 -57.42 3.97
C ALA A 58 -20.68 -57.42 5.38
N TYR A 59 -21.51 -57.26 6.41
CA TYR A 59 -21.14 -57.47 7.80
C TYR A 59 -21.10 -58.97 8.14
N TYR A 60 -20.00 -59.44 8.72
CA TYR A 60 -19.85 -60.78 9.28
C TYR A 60 -19.84 -60.72 10.81
N PRO A 61 -20.76 -61.40 11.52
CA PRO A 61 -20.64 -61.59 12.96
C PRO A 61 -19.55 -62.62 13.26
N LEU A 62 -18.60 -62.25 14.11
CA LEU A 62 -17.58 -63.13 14.67
C LEU A 62 -18.23 -64.01 15.74
N ASP A 63 -18.47 -65.28 15.44
CA ASP A 63 -18.58 -66.30 16.48
C ASP A 63 -17.84 -67.58 16.09
N GLU A 64 -17.38 -68.26 17.13
CA GLU A 64 -16.14 -69.01 17.25
C GLU A 64 -16.10 -70.39 16.56
N THR A 65 -14.90 -70.99 16.58
CA THR A 65 -14.63 -72.44 16.45
C THR A 65 -14.76 -73.06 15.04
N ARG A 66 -13.68 -72.93 14.25
CA ARG A 66 -13.38 -73.91 13.19
C ARG A 66 -13.05 -75.26 13.81
N ASN A 67 -14.02 -76.17 13.87
CA ASN A 67 -13.78 -77.61 13.84
C ASN A 67 -14.79 -78.26 12.88
N MET A 68 -14.45 -78.24 11.59
CA MET A 68 -15.13 -78.98 10.52
C MET A 68 -14.77 -80.48 10.59
N ALA A 69 -15.32 -81.18 11.58
CA ALA A 69 -15.35 -82.64 11.58
C ALA A 69 -16.44 -83.10 12.54
N ASN A 70 -17.71 -83.05 12.10
CA ASN A 70 -18.84 -83.86 12.56
C ASN A 70 -20.16 -83.08 12.45
N ARG A 71 -20.81 -83.11 11.28
CA ARG A 71 -22.29 -83.27 11.18
C ARG A 71 -22.78 -83.37 9.74
N THR A 72 -22.27 -84.34 9.00
CA THR A 72 -23.10 -85.08 8.04
C THR A 72 -23.88 -86.15 8.82
N ARG A 73 -24.94 -85.74 9.54
CA ARG A 73 -25.99 -86.66 10.01
C ARG A 73 -27.16 -85.88 10.58
N ASN A 74 -28.30 -86.00 9.89
CA ASN A 74 -29.63 -85.48 10.21
C ASN A 74 -29.72 -83.95 10.00
N GLY A 75 -30.43 -83.40 9.03
CA GLY A 75 -31.67 -83.84 8.39
C GLY A 75 -32.72 -82.79 8.72
N GLN A 76 -33.13 -81.99 7.70
CA GLN A 76 -34.17 -80.95 7.74
C GLN A 76 -33.87 -79.77 8.68
N SER A 77 -34.22 -78.51 8.44
CA SER A 77 -35.03 -77.87 7.42
C SER A 77 -34.74 -76.36 7.49
N THR A 78 -34.78 -75.71 6.35
CA THR A 78 -34.84 -74.27 6.12
C THR A 78 -35.61 -73.49 7.21
N LEU A 79 -35.01 -72.44 7.79
CA LEU A 79 -35.78 -71.36 8.41
C LEU A 79 -35.63 -70.09 7.56
N LYS A 80 -36.73 -69.72 6.90
CA LYS A 80 -36.94 -68.41 6.27
C LYS A 80 -36.98 -67.36 7.38
N CYS A 81 -36.17 -66.31 7.28
CA CYS A 81 -36.35 -65.11 8.09
C CYS A 81 -37.45 -64.26 7.46
N TYR A 82 -38.58 -64.11 8.16
CA TYR A 82 -39.45 -62.96 7.98
C TYR A 82 -38.96 -61.82 8.89
N ARG A 83 -39.13 -60.59 8.39
CA ARG A 83 -38.79 -59.32 9.04
C ARG A 83 -39.63 -59.10 10.30
N ASP A 84 -39.02 -58.30 11.17
CA ASP A 84 -39.60 -57.59 12.32
C ASP A 84 -39.93 -58.46 13.53
N ASP A 85 -38.93 -58.67 14.40
CA ASP A 85 -39.10 -58.72 15.85
C ASP A 85 -37.74 -58.48 16.55
N ILE A 86 -37.72 -57.56 17.51
CA ILE A 86 -36.58 -57.25 18.37
C ILE A 86 -36.36 -58.43 19.33
N PRO A 87 -35.18 -59.07 19.41
CA PRO A 87 -34.97 -60.15 20.36
C PRO A 87 -34.82 -59.59 21.78
N ILE A 88 -35.89 -59.68 22.58
CA ILE A 88 -35.83 -59.56 24.03
C ILE A 88 -35.25 -60.88 24.56
N MET A 89 -34.05 -60.81 25.16
CA MET A 89 -33.43 -61.96 25.79
C MET A 89 -34.07 -62.19 27.17
N VAL A 90 -34.97 -63.17 27.25
CA VAL A 90 -35.54 -63.66 28.52
C VAL A 90 -34.49 -64.52 29.21
N ILE A 91 -34.00 -64.07 30.37
CA ILE A 91 -33.20 -64.90 31.28
C ILE A 91 -34.18 -65.60 32.21
N GLU A 92 -34.54 -66.83 31.85
CA GLU A 92 -35.26 -67.74 32.75
C GLU A 92 -34.24 -68.49 33.61
N GLY A 93 -34.49 -68.47 34.91
CA GLY A 93 -33.42 -68.49 35.90
C GLY A 93 -32.92 -69.85 36.37
N ASN A 94 -32.03 -69.70 37.36
CA ASN A 94 -31.71 -70.62 38.45
C ASN A 94 -30.60 -71.66 38.19
N THR A 95 -29.36 -71.30 38.52
CA THR A 95 -28.63 -71.89 39.67
C THR A 95 -27.30 -71.16 39.88
N GLN A 96 -27.06 -70.74 41.13
CA GLN A 96 -25.83 -70.13 41.60
C GLN A 96 -24.62 -71.03 41.32
N ASN A 97 -23.66 -70.52 40.55
CA ASN A 97 -22.24 -70.75 40.77
C ASN A 97 -21.45 -69.55 40.22
N ASP A 98 -20.56 -69.04 41.06
CA ASP A 98 -19.80 -67.80 40.90
C ASP A 98 -19.01 -67.70 39.56
N LEU A 99 -19.62 -67.10 38.53
CA LEU A 99 -18.95 -66.75 37.26
C LEU A 99 -18.10 -65.47 37.35
N TRP A 100 -18.09 -64.78 38.49
CA TRP A 100 -17.43 -63.48 38.67
C TRP A 100 -16.07 -63.52 39.37
N LYS A 101 -15.39 -64.68 39.38
CA LYS A 101 -13.99 -64.72 39.80
C LYS A 101 -13.11 -64.13 38.70
N ARG A 102 -12.85 -62.82 38.77
CA ARG A 102 -11.88 -62.10 37.90
C ARG A 102 -10.59 -62.92 37.84
N ARG A 103 -10.29 -63.42 36.64
CA ARG A 103 -9.03 -64.12 36.37
C ARG A 103 -7.92 -63.08 36.46
N ASP A 104 -7.04 -63.24 37.45
CA ASP A 104 -5.86 -62.37 37.56
C ASP A 104 -5.06 -62.41 36.26
N MET A 105 -4.88 -61.25 35.63
CA MET A 105 -4.11 -61.17 34.38
C MET A 105 -2.69 -61.73 34.59
N SER A 106 -2.23 -62.58 33.68
CA SER A 106 -0.87 -63.12 33.71
C SER A 106 0.16 -61.98 33.82
N PRO A 107 1.26 -62.15 34.58
CA PRO A 107 2.24 -61.08 34.83
C PRO A 107 2.85 -60.52 33.55
N LEU A 108 2.99 -61.34 32.50
CA LEU A 108 3.48 -60.90 31.19
C LEU A 108 2.53 -59.92 30.48
N ARG A 109 1.21 -60.14 30.59
CA ARG A 109 0.19 -59.22 30.04
C ARG A 109 0.14 -57.92 30.83
N ARG A 110 0.32 -57.96 32.16
CA ARG A 110 0.44 -56.74 32.99
C ARG A 110 1.68 -55.95 32.62
N PHE A 111 2.81 -56.62 32.40
CA PHE A 111 4.05 -55.98 31.97
C PHE A 111 3.91 -55.35 30.58
N CYS A 112 3.32 -56.05 29.61
CA CYS A 112 3.08 -55.49 28.26
C CYS A 112 2.16 -54.27 28.31
N LEU A 113 1.11 -54.29 29.14
CA LEU A 113 0.22 -53.15 29.31
C LEU A 113 0.97 -51.94 29.90
N ILE A 114 1.75 -52.15 30.96
CA ILE A 114 2.53 -51.08 31.59
C ILE A 114 3.60 -50.55 30.64
N ALA A 115 4.29 -51.42 29.91
CA ALA A 115 5.29 -51.03 28.91
C ALA A 115 4.66 -50.23 27.75
N SER A 116 3.47 -50.61 27.28
CA SER A 116 2.74 -49.86 26.26
C SER A 116 2.34 -48.46 26.75
N ILE A 117 1.91 -48.34 28.02
CA ILE A 117 1.56 -47.05 28.63
C ILE A 117 2.81 -46.19 28.79
N LEU A 118 3.92 -46.76 29.27
CA LEU A 118 5.19 -46.04 29.41
C LEU A 118 5.73 -45.57 28.06
N LEU A 119 5.62 -46.38 27.01
CA LEU A 119 6.04 -46.00 25.66
C LEU A 119 5.17 -44.85 25.12
N CYS A 120 3.86 -44.88 25.37
CA CYS A 120 2.96 -43.79 25.01
C CYS A 120 3.33 -42.48 25.74
N ILE A 121 3.56 -42.54 27.06
CA ILE A 121 4.00 -41.37 27.84
C ILE A 121 5.36 -40.87 27.35
N ALA A 122 6.31 -41.77 27.06
CA ALA A 122 7.61 -41.40 26.55
C ALA A 122 7.52 -40.70 25.19
N THR A 123 6.64 -41.17 24.27
CA THR A 123 6.41 -40.48 23.00
C THR A 123 5.87 -39.06 23.22
N ILE A 124 4.91 -38.88 24.14
CA ILE A 124 4.36 -37.56 24.48
C ILE A 124 5.46 -36.63 25.04
N LEU A 125 6.31 -37.14 25.93
CA LEU A 125 7.43 -36.36 26.49
C LEU A 125 8.47 -35.99 25.44
N VAL A 126 8.73 -36.85 24.45
CA VAL A 126 9.60 -36.53 23.31
C VAL A 126 8.99 -35.42 22.45
N PHE A 127 7.68 -35.47 22.18
CA PHE A 127 6.98 -34.39 21.46
C PHE A 127 6.92 -33.07 22.24
N LEU A 128 6.90 -33.12 23.59
CA LEU A 128 6.87 -31.92 24.44
C LEU A 128 8.24 -31.30 24.69
N TYR A 129 9.29 -32.10 24.83
CA TYR A 129 10.59 -31.64 25.35
C TYR A 129 11.77 -31.84 24.39
N VAL A 130 11.68 -32.75 23.42
CA VAL A 130 12.79 -33.05 22.48
C VAL A 130 12.57 -32.40 21.12
N LEU A 131 11.31 -32.29 20.67
CA LEU A 131 10.97 -31.45 19.53
C LEU A 131 10.80 -30.01 20.02
N PRO A 132 11.62 -29.04 19.60
CA PRO A 132 11.41 -27.65 19.94
C PRO A 132 10.11 -27.18 19.28
N CYS A 133 9.03 -27.13 20.05
CA CYS A 133 7.79 -26.45 19.68
C CYS A 133 7.87 -24.94 19.99
N ASP A 134 9.05 -24.35 19.85
CA ASP A 134 9.20 -22.92 19.70
C ASP A 134 9.46 -22.66 18.22
N THR A 135 8.55 -21.93 17.58
CA THR A 135 8.57 -21.39 16.19
C THR A 135 7.82 -22.13 15.08
N MET A 136 6.79 -22.93 15.37
CA MET A 136 5.76 -23.23 14.36
C MET A 136 4.37 -23.00 14.91
N VAL A 137 4.02 -21.71 15.05
CA VAL A 137 2.67 -21.28 14.69
C VAL A 137 2.46 -21.80 13.27
N CYS A 138 1.55 -22.75 13.10
CA CYS A 138 1.10 -23.14 11.76
C CYS A 138 0.75 -21.85 11.02
N PRO A 139 1.36 -21.53 9.85
CA PRO A 139 0.74 -20.54 9.01
C PRO A 139 -0.68 -21.07 8.73
N PRO A 140 -1.73 -20.25 8.90
CA PRO A 140 -3.03 -20.65 8.40
C PRO A 140 -2.82 -21.10 6.95
N VAL A 141 -3.48 -22.20 6.58
CA VAL A 141 -3.58 -22.69 5.20
C VAL A 141 -3.53 -21.49 4.26
N ASN A 142 -2.58 -21.49 3.31
CA ASN A 142 -2.37 -20.40 2.36
C ASN A 142 -3.69 -20.06 1.63
N GLU A 143 -4.53 -19.22 2.24
CA GLU A 143 -5.14 -18.13 1.53
C GLU A 143 -3.94 -17.37 0.93
N PRO A 144 -3.96 -17.07 -0.38
CA PRO A 144 -2.92 -16.21 -0.93
C PRO A 144 -2.84 -14.98 -0.03
N GLN A 145 -1.63 -14.60 0.41
CA GLN A 145 -1.39 -13.36 1.15
C GLN A 145 -1.65 -12.17 0.21
N SER A 146 -2.87 -12.04 -0.30
CA SER A 146 -3.27 -11.18 -1.41
C SER A 146 -3.88 -9.88 -0.89
N SER A 147 -3.31 -9.28 0.16
CA SER A 147 -3.71 -7.95 0.59
C SER A 147 -2.50 -7.17 1.10
N VAL A 148 -1.79 -6.51 0.19
CA VAL A 148 -0.86 -5.42 0.52
C VAL A 148 -1.71 -4.18 0.83
N SER A 149 -2.44 -4.24 1.94
CA SER A 149 -3.12 -3.08 2.51
C SER A 149 -2.62 -2.92 3.93
N TRP A 150 -1.90 -1.83 4.15
CA TRP A 150 -1.39 -1.50 5.48
C TRP A 150 -1.36 0.01 5.65
N ASP A 151 -1.44 0.42 6.91
CA ASP A 151 -1.26 1.79 7.31
C ASP A 151 -0.22 1.89 8.42
N LYS A 152 0.58 2.95 8.35
CA LYS A 152 1.65 3.24 9.31
C LYS A 152 1.46 4.62 9.88
N THR A 153 1.35 4.70 11.20
CA THR A 153 1.33 5.96 11.94
C THR A 153 2.75 6.33 12.40
N LEU A 154 3.10 7.59 12.23
CA LEU A 154 4.34 8.23 12.68
C LEU A 154 3.98 9.35 13.65
N GLU A 155 4.63 9.37 14.82
CA GLU A 155 4.38 10.38 15.84
C GLU A 155 5.46 11.47 15.81
N ASN A 156 5.07 12.70 16.13
CA ASN A 156 5.92 13.89 16.25
C ASN A 156 6.67 14.26 14.97
N VAL A 157 6.21 13.79 13.82
CA VAL A 157 6.76 14.08 12.50
C VAL A 157 5.63 14.34 11.51
N GLU A 158 5.94 15.15 10.52
CA GLU A 158 5.17 15.42 9.32
C GLU A 158 5.80 14.67 8.16
N VAL A 159 4.99 13.98 7.37
CA VAL A 159 5.37 13.52 6.02
C VAL A 159 5.03 14.62 5.02
N HIS A 160 5.97 14.98 4.15
CA HIS A 160 5.77 15.99 3.12
C HIS A 160 6.57 15.69 1.84
N GLY A 161 6.28 16.41 0.76
CA GLY A 161 6.97 16.27 -0.52
C GLY A 161 6.54 15.06 -1.38
N PRO A 162 7.25 14.78 -2.49
CA PRO A 162 6.87 13.71 -3.40
C PRO A 162 7.11 12.32 -2.80
N ILE A 163 6.18 11.39 -3.06
CA ILE A 163 6.37 9.96 -2.75
C ILE A 163 7.35 9.37 -3.78
N THR A 164 8.53 8.94 -3.32
CA THR A 164 9.54 8.34 -4.20
C THR A 164 9.47 6.82 -4.11
N ILE A 165 9.31 6.17 -5.26
CA ILE A 165 9.13 4.72 -5.36
C ILE A 165 10.35 4.13 -6.04
N ILE A 166 11.05 3.24 -5.35
CA ILE A 166 12.23 2.55 -5.85
C ILE A 166 11.83 1.14 -6.29
N PRO A 167 12.04 0.77 -7.56
CA PRO A 167 11.75 -0.57 -8.03
C PRO A 167 12.68 -1.58 -7.37
N GLY A 168 12.07 -2.57 -6.72
CA GLY A 168 12.78 -3.64 -6.02
C GLY A 168 11.95 -4.91 -5.95
N SER A 169 12.47 -5.91 -5.24
CA SER A 169 11.72 -7.12 -4.89
C SER A 169 11.95 -7.42 -3.41
N PRO A 170 11.21 -6.77 -2.49
CA PRO A 170 10.06 -5.88 -2.70
C PRO A 170 10.41 -4.43 -3.08
N TYR A 171 9.41 -3.63 -3.47
CA TYR A 171 9.58 -2.18 -3.73
C TYR A 171 9.82 -1.42 -2.42
N ASP A 172 10.61 -0.35 -2.51
CA ASP A 172 10.91 0.53 -1.39
C ASP A 172 10.27 1.90 -1.61
N LEU A 173 9.68 2.47 -0.56
CA LEU A 173 9.00 3.75 -0.56
C LEU A 173 9.77 4.72 0.31
N ILE A 174 10.22 5.82 -0.29
CA ILE A 174 11.01 6.85 0.40
C ILE A 174 10.14 8.07 0.64
N PHE A 175 10.14 8.53 1.89
CA PHE A 175 9.39 9.69 2.36
C PHE A 175 10.30 10.71 3.03
N LEU A 176 9.99 12.00 2.84
CA LEU A 176 10.64 13.10 3.54
C LEU A 176 9.87 13.41 4.82
N LEU A 177 10.60 13.57 5.92
CA LEU A 177 10.06 13.83 7.24
C LEU A 177 10.54 15.17 7.78
N ARG A 178 9.62 15.94 8.35
CA ARG A 178 9.89 17.16 9.13
C ARG A 178 9.38 16.95 10.55
N GLY A 179 10.21 17.17 11.56
CA GLY A 179 9.76 17.04 12.95
C GLY A 179 8.74 18.09 13.36
N GLN A 180 8.02 17.80 14.45
CA GLN A 180 7.06 18.72 15.06
C GLN A 180 7.73 20.05 15.49
N GLU A 181 7.13 21.16 15.09
CA GLU A 181 7.62 22.52 15.36
C GLU A 181 6.89 23.17 16.55
N TYR A 182 5.60 22.89 16.71
CA TYR A 182 4.77 23.52 17.73
C TYR A 182 4.47 22.53 18.87
N ASN A 183 4.82 22.89 20.11
CA ASN A 183 4.49 22.13 21.31
C ASN A 183 3.96 23.08 22.39
N ASP A 184 2.85 22.73 23.04
CA ASP A 184 2.21 23.54 24.08
C ASP A 184 3.08 23.71 25.34
N ASN A 185 4.10 22.86 25.53
CA ASN A 185 4.92 22.84 26.75
C ASN A 185 6.05 23.90 26.80
N SER A 186 6.25 24.74 25.78
CA SER A 186 7.24 25.83 25.86
C SER A 186 6.56 27.18 26.11
N THR A 187 6.41 27.56 27.38
CA THR A 187 6.11 28.92 27.84
C THR A 187 7.26 29.92 27.59
N ASP A 188 8.23 29.56 26.75
CA ASP A 188 9.34 30.41 26.36
C ASP A 188 9.42 30.47 24.83
N SER A 189 9.16 31.65 24.28
CA SER A 189 9.10 31.96 22.85
C SER A 189 10.47 31.92 22.14
N SER A 190 11.41 31.11 22.65
CA SER A 190 12.79 31.06 22.19
C SER A 190 13.40 29.66 22.06
N VAL A 191 12.69 28.58 22.42
CA VAL A 191 13.24 27.21 22.27
C VAL A 191 12.71 26.55 21.01
N LYS A 192 13.48 26.68 19.93
CA LYS A 192 13.46 25.73 18.80
C LYS A 192 13.81 24.35 19.35
N THR A 193 12.84 23.59 19.85
CA THR A 193 12.94 22.13 19.82
C THR A 193 13.06 21.76 18.35
N SER A 194 14.29 21.52 17.92
CA SER A 194 14.60 21.12 16.56
C SER A 194 13.96 19.77 16.33
N GLY A 195 12.71 19.78 15.86
CA GLY A 195 12.06 18.61 15.32
C GLY A 195 12.97 18.08 14.22
N GLY A 196 13.63 16.96 14.49
CA GLY A 196 14.62 16.37 13.60
C GLY A 196 14.01 16.18 12.21
N SER A 197 14.69 16.67 11.18
CA SER A 197 14.32 16.36 9.80
C SER A 197 14.93 15.03 9.43
N SER A 198 14.27 14.23 8.60
CA SER A 198 14.77 12.90 8.25
C SER A 198 14.27 12.45 6.90
N VAL A 199 14.93 11.45 6.33
CA VAL A 199 14.46 10.67 5.18
C VAL A 199 14.28 9.26 5.66
N VAL A 200 13.13 8.65 5.35
CA VAL A 200 12.82 7.28 5.75
C VAL A 200 12.53 6.44 4.54
N SER A 201 13.01 5.20 4.55
CA SER A 201 12.60 4.17 3.59
C SER A 201 11.76 3.11 4.29
N ILE A 202 10.64 2.78 3.67
CA ILE A 202 9.66 1.82 4.14
C ILE A 202 9.41 0.81 3.04
N GLN A 203 9.41 -0.47 3.40
CA GLN A 203 9.10 -1.54 2.47
C GLN A 203 7.63 -1.47 2.03
N GLY A 204 7.39 -1.41 0.72
CA GLY A 204 6.05 -1.23 0.16
C GLY A 204 5.08 -2.38 0.43
N THR A 205 5.57 -3.62 0.56
CA THR A 205 4.72 -4.79 0.79
C THR A 205 4.27 -4.97 2.24
N SER A 206 5.09 -4.59 3.21
CA SER A 206 4.89 -4.91 4.63
C SER A 206 4.76 -3.69 5.55
N GLY A 207 5.12 -2.49 5.08
CA GLY A 207 5.17 -1.29 5.92
C GLY A 207 6.29 -1.29 6.96
N VAL A 208 7.27 -2.20 6.84
CA VAL A 208 8.42 -2.28 7.73
C VAL A 208 9.46 -1.21 7.37
N TYR A 209 10.06 -0.57 8.39
CA TYR A 209 11.17 0.36 8.18
C TYR A 209 12.41 -0.37 7.69
N LEU A 210 13.02 0.17 6.63
CA LEU A 210 14.30 -0.32 6.14
C LEU A 210 15.44 0.48 6.74
N TRP A 211 15.37 1.81 6.62
CA TRP A 211 16.37 2.72 7.16
C TRP A 211 15.78 4.11 7.42
N LEU A 212 16.46 4.88 8.27
CA LEU A 212 16.12 6.26 8.61
C LEU A 212 17.40 7.09 8.66
N VAL A 213 17.49 8.11 7.80
CA VAL A 213 18.61 9.06 7.77
C VAL A 213 18.18 10.36 8.42
N ARG A 214 18.88 10.76 9.48
CA ARG A 214 18.65 12.06 10.13
C ARG A 214 19.35 13.16 9.35
N LEU A 215 18.62 14.23 9.11
CA LEU A 215 19.09 15.42 8.41
C LEU A 215 19.18 16.61 9.36
N GLU A 216 20.18 17.45 9.14
CA GLU A 216 20.38 18.70 9.89
C GLU A 216 19.36 19.78 9.53
N ARG A 217 18.70 19.64 8.38
CA ARG A 217 17.82 20.64 7.76
C ARG A 217 16.61 19.95 7.13
N VAL A 218 15.54 20.71 6.98
CA VAL A 218 14.27 20.22 6.41
C VAL A 218 14.47 19.93 4.92
N PRO A 219 14.34 18.66 4.47
CA PRO A 219 14.36 18.34 3.05
C PRO A 219 13.11 18.91 2.38
N THR A 220 13.21 19.33 1.12
CA THR A 220 12.07 19.88 0.35
C THR A 220 11.75 19.05 -0.87
N ASN A 221 12.77 18.45 -1.50
CA ASN A 221 12.61 17.64 -2.69
C ASN A 221 13.68 16.53 -2.73
N ILE A 222 13.39 15.48 -3.51
CA ILE A 222 14.23 14.31 -3.66
C ILE A 222 14.05 13.73 -5.08
N ASP A 223 15.14 13.26 -5.69
CA ASP A 223 15.11 12.48 -6.92
C ASP A 223 16.08 11.31 -6.80
N CYS A 224 15.58 10.09 -6.99
CA CYS A 224 16.35 8.84 -6.89
C CYS A 224 16.44 8.07 -8.21
N ILE A 225 16.27 8.75 -9.35
CA ILE A 225 16.13 8.10 -10.66
C ILE A 225 17.03 8.69 -11.75
N SER A 226 17.68 9.82 -11.47
CA SER A 226 18.35 10.62 -12.49
C SER A 226 19.85 10.44 -12.56
N ILE A 227 20.55 10.24 -11.44
CA ILE A 227 22.02 10.22 -11.38
C ILE A 227 22.50 9.05 -10.52
N ASP A 228 23.60 8.42 -10.92
CA ASP A 228 24.33 7.39 -10.18
C ASP A 228 25.66 8.03 -9.74
N THR A 229 25.79 8.31 -8.44
CA THR A 229 26.92 9.07 -7.87
C THR A 229 28.06 8.16 -7.43
N ASP A 230 27.83 6.87 -7.22
CA ASP A 230 28.85 5.91 -6.78
C ASP A 230 29.28 4.92 -7.87
N ARG A 231 28.65 4.98 -9.05
CA ARG A 231 28.83 4.05 -10.18
C ARG A 231 28.46 2.61 -9.86
N SER A 232 27.53 2.41 -8.94
CA SER A 232 26.98 1.08 -8.64
C SER A 232 26.15 0.50 -9.81
N GLY A 233 25.83 1.32 -10.82
CA GLY A 233 24.92 0.97 -11.91
C GLY A 233 23.45 1.18 -11.54
N LYS A 234 23.17 1.75 -10.35
CA LYS A 234 21.84 2.13 -9.89
C LYS A 234 21.84 3.63 -9.56
N PRO A 235 20.74 4.35 -9.82
CA PRO A 235 20.67 5.76 -9.47
C PRO A 235 20.59 5.94 -7.94
N ASP A 236 21.25 7.00 -7.46
CA ASP A 236 21.23 7.46 -6.07
C ASP A 236 20.19 8.56 -5.85
N CYS A 237 19.81 8.75 -4.59
CA CYS A 237 18.91 9.81 -4.17
C CYS A 237 19.63 11.13 -3.92
N ILE A 238 19.35 12.13 -4.74
CA ILE A 238 19.74 13.52 -4.47
C ILE A 238 18.64 14.18 -3.63
N VAL A 239 18.98 14.52 -2.39
CA VAL A 239 18.09 15.19 -1.44
C VAL A 239 18.48 16.65 -1.32
N VAL A 240 17.52 17.54 -1.58
CA VAL A 240 17.67 18.99 -1.41
C VAL A 240 16.74 19.50 -0.32
N GLY A 241 17.08 20.64 0.28
CA GLY A 241 16.27 21.18 1.38
C GLY A 241 16.57 22.63 1.73
N GLU A 242 15.81 23.12 2.69
CA GLU A 242 15.94 24.48 3.20
C GLU A 242 17.35 24.73 3.75
N ARG A 243 17.73 26.02 3.75
CA ARG A 243 19.03 26.49 4.26
C ARG A 243 20.23 25.80 3.60
N GLY A 244 20.10 25.30 2.37
CA GLY A 244 21.20 24.72 1.61
C GLY A 244 21.56 23.30 1.97
N LEU A 245 20.56 22.46 2.23
CA LEU A 245 20.76 21.02 2.26
C LEU A 245 20.94 20.49 0.82
N LEU A 246 22.02 19.75 0.58
CA LEU A 246 22.23 18.96 -0.61
C LEU A 246 23.07 17.72 -0.26
N LYS A 247 22.50 16.52 -0.41
CA LYS A 247 23.16 15.23 -0.09
C LYS A 247 22.84 14.18 -1.14
N SER A 248 23.76 13.23 -1.35
CA SER A 248 23.51 11.98 -2.07
C SER A 248 23.35 10.83 -1.07
N ILE A 249 22.31 10.02 -1.25
CA ILE A 249 21.94 8.90 -0.37
C ILE A 249 21.64 7.66 -1.23
N ASP A 250 22.17 6.51 -0.85
CA ASP A 250 21.79 5.23 -1.44
C ASP A 250 20.31 4.92 -1.14
N PRO A 251 19.44 4.74 -2.15
CA PRO A 251 18.02 4.46 -1.95
C PRO A 251 17.73 3.16 -1.20
N THR A 252 18.63 2.18 -1.28
CA THR A 252 18.45 0.83 -0.72
C THR A 252 19.01 0.71 0.69
N THR A 253 20.19 1.28 0.94
CA THR A 253 20.88 1.15 2.23
C THR A 253 20.71 2.36 3.15
N GLY A 254 20.37 3.53 2.61
CA GLY A 254 20.33 4.78 3.35
C GLY A 254 21.71 5.34 3.70
N ILE A 255 22.78 4.81 3.10
CA ILE A 255 24.14 5.33 3.30
C ILE A 255 24.28 6.66 2.57
N ILE A 256 24.83 7.67 3.25
CA ILE A 256 25.13 8.97 2.64
C ILE A 256 26.46 8.85 1.89
N HIS A 257 26.46 9.01 0.57
CA HIS A 257 27.69 9.02 -0.22
C HIS A 257 28.48 10.31 0.00
N TRP A 258 27.79 11.44 -0.03
CA TRP A 258 28.39 12.74 0.22
C TRP A 258 27.35 13.77 0.68
N SER A 259 27.84 14.83 1.33
CA SER A 259 27.07 15.98 1.77
C SER A 259 27.79 17.25 1.33
N SER A 260 27.11 18.12 0.58
CA SER A 260 27.70 19.37 0.12
C SER A 260 27.88 20.34 1.29
N GLU A 261 29.06 20.96 1.39
CA GLU A 261 29.33 22.07 2.30
C GLU A 261 28.78 23.40 1.76
N THR A 262 28.59 23.49 0.44
CA THR A 262 28.03 24.66 -0.22
C THR A 262 26.53 24.73 0.04
N HIS A 263 26.08 25.86 0.55
CA HIS A 263 24.67 26.08 0.88
C HIS A 263 23.90 26.45 -0.39
N THR A 264 23.18 25.49 -0.95
CA THR A 264 22.47 25.65 -2.22
C THR A 264 21.02 26.07 -2.06
N PHE A 265 20.36 26.39 -3.16
CA PHE A 265 18.93 26.65 -3.20
C PHE A 265 18.13 25.36 -2.90
N PRO A 266 16.95 25.44 -2.25
CA PRO A 266 16.13 24.28 -1.88
C PRO A 266 15.42 23.59 -3.05
N ASN A 267 15.88 23.80 -4.29
CA ASN A 267 15.39 23.13 -5.50
C ASN A 267 16.45 22.14 -6.00
N LEU A 268 16.00 21.12 -6.72
CA LEU A 268 16.90 20.19 -7.38
C LEU A 268 17.82 20.96 -8.36
N PRO A 269 19.12 20.66 -8.38
CA PRO A 269 20.07 21.32 -9.28
C PRO A 269 19.82 20.93 -10.75
N VAL A 270 20.50 21.57 -11.68
CA VAL A 270 20.55 21.11 -13.08
C VAL A 270 21.69 20.12 -13.24
N ILE A 271 21.43 18.99 -13.90
CA ILE A 271 22.47 18.02 -14.24
C ILE A 271 23.22 18.55 -15.46
N ILE A 272 24.53 18.65 -15.35
CA ILE A 272 25.42 19.11 -16.41
C ILE A 272 26.39 17.98 -16.76
N PRO A 273 26.97 17.99 -17.98
CA PRO A 273 27.98 17.01 -18.35
C PRO A 273 29.14 17.00 -17.34
N ASP A 274 29.86 15.89 -17.29
CA ASP A 274 31.08 15.76 -16.48
C ASP A 274 32.13 16.81 -16.90
N ILE A 275 32.42 17.74 -15.99
CA ILE A 275 33.37 18.84 -16.19
C ILE A 275 34.72 18.51 -15.57
N ASN A 276 34.76 17.78 -14.47
CA ASN A 276 36.01 17.44 -13.77
C ASN A 276 36.70 16.17 -14.34
N SER A 277 36.07 15.51 -15.32
CA SER A 277 36.52 14.27 -15.97
C SER A 277 36.66 13.11 -14.98
N ASP A 278 35.87 13.09 -13.91
CA ASP A 278 35.89 11.98 -12.97
C ASP A 278 35.12 10.77 -13.50
N GLY A 279 34.15 10.98 -14.41
CA GLY A 279 33.26 10.00 -15.04
C GLY A 279 31.80 10.02 -14.54
N ILE A 280 31.41 10.97 -13.68
CA ILE A 280 30.03 11.21 -13.21
C ILE A 280 29.58 12.60 -13.68
N GLU A 281 28.30 12.73 -14.02
CA GLU A 281 27.71 14.03 -14.39
C GLU A 281 27.76 15.01 -13.21
N ASP A 282 28.06 16.27 -13.48
CA ASP A 282 28.16 17.31 -12.46
C ASP A 282 26.82 18.03 -12.24
N LEU A 283 26.77 18.92 -11.24
CA LEU A 283 25.56 19.61 -10.83
C LEU A 283 25.74 21.14 -10.89
N LEU A 284 24.72 21.85 -11.38
CA LEU A 284 24.64 23.31 -11.33
C LEU A 284 23.53 23.72 -10.37
N SER A 285 23.88 24.53 -9.37
CA SER A 285 22.91 25.07 -8.42
C SER A 285 23.10 26.57 -8.22
N VAL A 286 22.26 27.15 -7.37
CA VAL A 286 22.38 28.53 -6.91
C VAL A 286 22.81 28.50 -5.46
N GLU A 287 23.87 29.21 -5.12
CA GLU A 287 24.32 29.36 -3.73
C GLU A 287 23.50 30.43 -3.01
N ILE A 288 23.11 30.12 -1.78
CA ILE A 288 22.49 31.06 -0.84
C ILE A 288 23.59 31.65 0.04
N THR A 289 23.93 32.91 -0.19
CA THR A 289 24.81 33.68 0.70
C THR A 289 23.98 34.60 1.61
N GLN A 290 24.50 34.91 2.80
CA GLN A 290 23.85 35.82 3.76
C GLN A 290 23.69 37.26 3.21
N GLU A 291 24.44 37.63 2.17
CA GLU A 291 24.50 38.99 1.62
C GLU A 291 23.52 39.23 0.45
N ASN A 292 22.51 38.39 0.26
CA ASN A 292 21.57 38.45 -0.87
C ASN A 292 22.25 38.39 -2.25
N ALA A 293 23.48 37.87 -2.34
CA ALA A 293 24.15 37.63 -3.60
C ALA A 293 23.97 36.16 -3.96
N SER A 294 23.03 35.89 -4.87
CA SER A 294 22.82 34.55 -5.43
C SER A 294 23.82 34.31 -6.56
N SER A 295 24.75 33.40 -6.32
CA SER A 295 25.77 33.02 -7.31
C SER A 295 25.43 31.65 -7.90
N LEU A 296 25.77 31.45 -9.17
CA LEU A 296 25.66 30.11 -9.78
C LEU A 296 26.90 29.31 -9.38
N VAL A 297 26.69 28.11 -8.86
CA VAL A 297 27.76 27.22 -8.40
C VAL A 297 27.73 25.89 -9.14
N LEU A 298 28.91 25.45 -9.55
CA LEU A 298 29.18 24.16 -10.16
C LEU A 298 29.67 23.23 -9.06
N LEU A 299 29.01 22.10 -8.88
CA LEU A 299 29.27 21.11 -7.86
C LEU A 299 29.59 19.78 -8.53
N SER A 300 30.52 19.02 -7.98
CA SER A 300 30.82 17.67 -8.46
C SER A 300 29.68 16.72 -8.12
N GLY A 301 29.19 15.93 -9.09
CA GLY A 301 28.14 14.93 -8.82
C GLY A 301 28.61 13.75 -7.97
N ASN A 302 29.91 13.42 -8.04
CA ASN A 302 30.55 12.34 -7.30
C ASN A 302 30.84 12.70 -5.83
N THR A 303 31.23 13.94 -5.55
CA THR A 303 31.73 14.35 -4.21
C THR A 303 30.92 15.45 -3.55
N GLY A 304 30.05 16.13 -4.28
CA GLY A 304 29.34 17.32 -3.81
C GLY A 304 30.23 18.55 -3.59
N GLN A 305 31.51 18.50 -3.96
CA GLN A 305 32.44 19.60 -3.76
C GLN A 305 32.26 20.72 -4.78
N LEU A 306 32.56 21.96 -4.36
CA LEU A 306 32.52 23.13 -5.23
C LEU A 306 33.64 23.07 -6.27
N LEU A 307 33.26 22.94 -7.54
CA LEU A 307 34.17 23.00 -8.68
C LEU A 307 34.44 24.44 -9.11
N GLY A 308 33.39 25.26 -9.14
CA GLY A 308 33.49 26.63 -9.65
C GLY A 308 32.32 27.49 -9.23
N LYS A 309 32.56 28.80 -9.15
CA LYS A 309 31.54 29.80 -8.81
C LYS A 309 31.49 30.85 -9.90
N TYR A 310 30.30 31.09 -10.42
CA TYR A 310 30.01 32.13 -11.39
C TYR A 310 29.18 33.21 -10.72
N VAL A 311 29.85 34.31 -10.39
CA VAL A 311 29.21 35.50 -9.80
C VAL A 311 28.80 36.43 -10.92
N LYS A 312 27.53 36.81 -10.97
CA LYS A 312 27.06 37.85 -11.90
C LYS A 312 26.63 39.09 -11.14
N HIS A 313 27.19 40.23 -11.53
CA HIS A 313 26.82 41.53 -10.98
C HIS A 313 25.36 41.86 -11.33
N ASN A 314 24.61 42.41 -10.37
CA ASN A 314 23.23 42.93 -10.49
C ASN A 314 22.09 41.87 -10.46
N CYS A 315 22.19 40.82 -9.65
CA CYS A 315 21.07 39.94 -9.31
C CYS A 315 20.99 39.75 -7.80
N SER A 316 19.82 39.97 -7.19
CA SER A 316 19.57 39.70 -5.77
C SER A 316 19.20 38.23 -5.55
N SER A 317 18.25 37.70 -6.32
CA SER A 317 17.95 36.26 -6.36
C SER A 317 18.03 35.69 -7.77
N VAL A 318 18.55 34.46 -7.85
CA VAL A 318 18.66 33.67 -9.08
C VAL A 318 17.88 32.39 -8.86
N ASN A 319 17.02 32.04 -9.82
CA ASN A 319 16.34 30.75 -9.84
C ASN A 319 16.49 30.13 -11.23
N ILE A 320 16.90 28.87 -11.29
CA ILE A 320 17.02 28.15 -12.56
C ILE A 320 15.63 27.61 -12.90
N TYR A 321 15.10 28.00 -14.06
CA TYR A 321 13.70 27.76 -14.41
C TYR A 321 13.55 26.67 -15.46
N ASP A 322 14.39 26.68 -16.50
CA ASP A 322 14.27 25.75 -17.64
C ASP A 322 15.61 25.58 -18.37
N LEU A 323 15.66 24.64 -19.29
CA LEU A 323 16.75 24.41 -20.23
C LEU A 323 16.26 24.59 -21.66
N VAL A 324 16.95 25.44 -22.42
CA VAL A 324 16.66 25.59 -23.85
C VAL A 324 17.29 24.42 -24.61
N THR A 325 16.67 24.04 -25.74
CA THR A 325 17.05 22.90 -26.60
C THR A 325 18.49 22.92 -27.13
N ASP A 326 19.19 24.05 -27.02
CA ASP A 326 20.61 24.21 -27.40
C ASP A 326 21.59 23.99 -26.22
N GLY A 327 21.10 23.59 -25.04
CA GLY A 327 21.91 23.44 -23.84
C GLY A 327 22.26 24.76 -23.16
N THR A 328 21.55 25.85 -23.49
CA THR A 328 21.62 27.09 -22.71
C THR A 328 20.72 27.01 -21.48
N ILE A 329 21.27 27.46 -20.36
CA ILE A 329 20.59 27.43 -19.07
C ILE A 329 19.79 28.72 -18.92
N LEU A 330 18.48 28.56 -18.73
CA LEU A 330 17.56 29.65 -18.46
C LEU A 330 17.47 29.89 -16.97
N TYR A 331 17.84 31.10 -16.55
CA TYR A 331 17.70 31.50 -15.16
C TYR A 331 16.96 32.83 -15.04
N LEU A 332 16.09 32.87 -14.05
CA LEU A 332 15.37 34.06 -13.64
C LEU A 332 16.26 34.84 -12.67
N CYS A 333 16.53 36.11 -12.98
CA CYS A 333 17.23 37.03 -12.10
C CYS A 333 16.25 38.09 -11.60
N HIS A 334 16.18 38.25 -10.29
CA HIS A 334 15.49 39.37 -9.69
C HIS A 334 16.47 40.54 -9.51
N ASP A 335 16.07 41.71 -10.00
CA ASP A 335 16.80 42.94 -9.73
C ASP A 335 16.59 43.38 -8.27
N MET A 336 17.38 44.34 -7.79
CA MET A 336 17.24 44.97 -6.46
C MET A 336 15.84 45.57 -6.24
N ASN A 337 15.15 45.92 -7.33
CA ASN A 337 13.80 46.45 -7.33
C ASN A 337 12.70 45.35 -7.44
N GLY A 338 13.06 44.06 -7.34
CA GLY A 338 12.13 42.93 -7.41
C GLY A 338 11.61 42.59 -8.81
N LYS A 339 12.01 43.33 -9.85
CA LYS A 339 11.64 43.07 -11.24
C LYS A 339 12.26 41.76 -11.72
N ARG A 340 11.43 40.89 -12.30
CA ARG A 340 11.84 39.61 -12.88
C ARG A 340 12.47 39.82 -14.25
N ILE A 341 13.71 39.38 -14.43
CA ILE A 341 14.44 39.45 -15.71
C ILE A 341 14.93 38.05 -16.06
N THR A 342 14.44 37.50 -17.16
CA THR A 342 14.87 36.23 -17.71
C THR A 342 16.22 36.40 -18.42
N LYS A 343 17.21 35.57 -18.08
CA LYS A 343 18.56 35.60 -18.65
C LYS A 343 19.00 34.20 -19.07
N TYR A 344 19.89 34.16 -20.06
CA TYR A 344 20.44 32.93 -20.63
C TYR A 344 21.94 32.89 -20.37
N VAL A 345 22.47 31.70 -20.08
CA VAL A 345 23.92 31.47 -20.00
C VAL A 345 24.26 30.14 -20.65
N SER A 346 25.29 30.14 -21.51
CA SER A 346 25.80 28.90 -22.09
C SER A 346 26.77 28.23 -21.11
N LEU A 347 26.84 26.90 -21.15
CA LEU A 347 27.78 26.13 -20.32
C LEU A 347 29.22 26.61 -20.53
N LYS A 348 29.62 26.90 -21.77
CA LYS A 348 30.95 27.45 -22.10
C LYS A 348 31.23 28.79 -21.41
N ALA A 349 30.23 29.67 -21.29
CA ALA A 349 30.39 30.93 -20.58
C ALA A 349 30.51 30.73 -19.06
N LEU A 350 29.79 29.76 -18.48
CA LEU A 350 29.95 29.39 -17.07
C LEU A 350 31.33 28.82 -16.78
N LEU A 351 31.84 27.96 -17.67
CA LEU A 351 33.17 27.36 -17.55
C LEU A 351 34.29 28.38 -17.71
N ASN A 352 34.17 29.34 -18.63
CA ASN A 352 35.17 30.41 -18.78
C ASN A 352 35.14 31.42 -17.63
N GLY A 353 33.96 31.63 -17.03
CA GLY A 353 33.77 32.53 -15.90
C GLY A 353 34.07 31.91 -14.53
N SER A 354 34.19 30.59 -14.47
CA SER A 354 34.72 29.86 -13.32
C SER A 354 36.20 29.59 -13.59
N ASN A 355 37.08 29.66 -12.58
CA ASN A 355 38.51 29.45 -12.77
C ASN A 355 38.87 27.96 -13.04
N LEU A 356 38.06 27.21 -13.81
CA LEU A 356 38.38 25.84 -14.20
C LEU A 356 39.31 25.85 -15.42
N SER A 357 40.51 25.31 -15.23
CA SER A 357 41.48 25.13 -16.30
C SER A 357 40.94 24.13 -17.33
N GLN A 358 40.92 24.53 -18.61
CA GLN A 358 40.41 23.77 -19.75
C GLN A 358 40.99 22.35 -19.82
N LYS A 359 40.29 21.37 -19.24
CA LYS A 359 40.38 19.98 -19.70
C LYS A 359 39.31 19.76 -20.76
N LYS A 360 39.72 19.10 -21.85
CA LYS A 360 38.92 18.85 -23.05
C LYS A 360 37.54 18.28 -22.68
N THR A 361 36.53 19.12 -22.80
CA THR A 361 35.13 18.71 -22.78
C THR A 361 34.76 18.25 -24.19
N ASP A 362 34.96 16.97 -24.50
CA ASP A 362 34.19 16.29 -25.54
C ASP A 362 32.77 16.06 -24.98
N THR A 363 32.05 17.14 -24.68
CA THR A 363 30.69 17.07 -24.14
C THR A 363 29.73 16.92 -25.30
N THR A 364 29.55 15.68 -25.74
CA THR A 364 28.45 15.30 -26.66
C THR A 364 27.09 15.34 -25.97
N THR A 365 27.05 15.42 -24.64
CA THR A 365 25.85 15.50 -23.81
C THR A 365 25.50 16.95 -23.47
N SER A 366 24.22 17.29 -23.56
CA SER A 366 23.68 18.58 -23.15
C SER A 366 23.25 18.56 -21.67
N PRO A 367 23.19 19.71 -20.98
CA PRO A 367 22.54 19.81 -19.68
C PRO A 367 21.12 19.24 -19.71
N ARG A 368 20.68 18.65 -18.60
CA ARG A 368 19.32 18.10 -18.42
C ARG A 368 18.81 18.37 -17.01
N MET A 369 17.49 18.45 -16.84
CA MET A 369 16.89 18.54 -15.51
C MET A 369 16.66 17.15 -14.92
N PHE A 370 16.49 17.11 -13.60
CA PHE A 370 16.01 15.91 -12.92
C PHE A 370 14.62 15.53 -13.43
N LYS A 371 14.37 14.23 -13.56
CA LYS A 371 13.10 13.71 -14.06
C LYS A 371 11.93 14.15 -13.16
N THR A 372 12.14 14.26 -11.85
CA THR A 372 11.14 14.82 -10.93
C THR A 372 10.75 16.27 -11.29
N MET A 373 11.67 17.10 -11.77
CA MET A 373 11.35 18.48 -12.20
C MET A 373 10.59 18.52 -13.53
N MET A 374 10.89 17.61 -14.46
CA MET A 374 10.15 17.49 -15.74
C MET A 374 8.71 17.00 -15.54
N LEU A 375 8.45 16.28 -14.44
CA LEU A 375 7.11 15.87 -14.01
C LEU A 375 6.32 16.99 -13.28
N GLU A 376 7.01 18.07 -12.88
CA GLU A 376 6.48 19.26 -12.19
C GLU A 376 6.05 20.38 -13.16
N GLU A 377 6.40 20.31 -14.45
CA GLU A 377 5.80 21.22 -15.42
C GLU A 377 4.29 21.01 -15.43
N GLN A 378 3.56 22.10 -15.24
CA GLN A 378 2.12 22.25 -15.09
C GLN A 378 1.35 21.76 -16.32
N ASN A 379 1.51 20.50 -16.68
CA ASN A 379 0.67 19.85 -17.65
C ASN A 379 -0.63 19.54 -16.91
N ASN A 380 -1.45 20.56 -16.75
CA ASN A 380 -2.81 20.51 -16.22
C ASN A 380 -3.73 19.67 -17.10
N ASN A 381 -3.20 18.96 -18.10
CA ASN A 381 -3.93 18.29 -19.15
C ASN A 381 -3.33 16.91 -19.39
N TRP A 382 -4.06 15.88 -18.95
CA TRP A 382 -3.68 14.50 -19.10
C TRP A 382 -4.59 13.81 -20.11
N LYS A 383 -4.02 12.83 -20.81
CA LYS A 383 -4.74 11.94 -21.72
C LYS A 383 -4.73 10.52 -21.16
N PRO A 384 -5.61 10.19 -20.19
CA PRO A 384 -5.69 8.84 -19.64
C PRO A 384 -5.93 7.75 -20.70
N THR A 385 -6.64 8.08 -21.78
CA THR A 385 -6.83 7.20 -22.94
C THR A 385 -6.75 8.04 -24.23
N PRO A 386 -6.72 7.43 -25.42
CA PRO A 386 -6.76 8.18 -26.69
C PRO A 386 -8.00 9.07 -26.85
N TYR A 387 -9.09 8.76 -26.13
CA TYR A 387 -10.37 9.46 -26.24
C TYR A 387 -10.69 10.33 -25.02
N HIS A 388 -10.12 10.06 -23.85
CA HIS A 388 -10.39 10.83 -22.63
C HIS A 388 -9.31 11.86 -22.40
N ARG A 389 -9.75 13.09 -22.10
CA ARG A 389 -8.89 14.21 -21.71
C ARG A 389 -9.33 14.74 -20.35
N LEU A 390 -8.42 14.67 -19.38
CA LEU A 390 -8.59 15.15 -18.01
C LEU A 390 -7.84 16.47 -17.86
N THR A 391 -8.51 17.50 -17.36
CA THR A 391 -7.87 18.77 -17.01
C THR A 391 -8.06 19.09 -15.53
N VAL A 392 -6.99 19.47 -14.85
CA VAL A 392 -6.98 19.83 -13.42
C VAL A 392 -6.33 21.20 -13.27
N GLU A 393 -7.08 22.17 -12.76
CA GLU A 393 -6.61 23.54 -12.59
C GLU A 393 -6.86 24.01 -11.16
N ASN A 394 -5.84 24.63 -10.57
CA ASN A 394 -5.92 25.27 -9.26
C ASN A 394 -5.83 26.79 -9.46
N GLU A 395 -6.89 27.52 -9.11
CA GLU A 395 -6.95 28.97 -9.18
C GLU A 395 -6.69 29.58 -7.80
N GLY A 396 -5.81 30.59 -7.74
CA GLY A 396 -5.48 31.34 -6.52
C GLY A 396 -4.57 30.60 -5.53
N ALA A 397 -4.05 31.34 -4.56
CA ALA A 397 -3.24 30.81 -3.46
C ALA A 397 -4.08 30.48 -2.21
N CYS A 398 -4.30 29.19 -1.95
CA CYS A 398 -4.98 28.74 -0.72
C CYS A 398 -4.11 29.01 0.53
N PRO A 399 -4.70 29.40 1.69
CA PRO A 399 -6.12 29.71 1.93
C PRO A 399 -6.46 31.22 1.85
N TRP A 400 -5.54 32.08 1.41
CA TRP A 400 -5.72 33.54 1.48
C TRP A 400 -6.53 34.12 0.32
N GLU A 401 -6.21 33.70 -0.89
CA GLU A 401 -6.98 34.04 -2.09
C GLU A 401 -8.10 33.02 -2.21
N SER A 402 -9.31 33.43 -2.58
CA SER A 402 -10.50 32.57 -2.71
C SER A 402 -10.26 31.44 -3.72
N CYS A 403 -9.54 30.42 -3.30
CA CYS A 403 -8.91 29.45 -4.16
C CYS A 403 -9.93 28.42 -4.62
N LYS A 404 -9.79 27.95 -5.85
CA LYS A 404 -10.75 27.02 -6.45
C LYS A 404 -10.01 25.92 -7.18
N ALA A 405 -10.50 24.71 -6.99
CA ALA A 405 -10.05 23.54 -7.72
C ALA A 405 -11.08 23.18 -8.78
N TYR A 406 -10.61 23.05 -10.02
CA TYR A 406 -11.40 22.66 -11.18
C TYR A 406 -10.87 21.34 -11.73
N VAL A 407 -11.75 20.35 -11.87
CA VAL A 407 -11.42 19.06 -12.49
C VAL A 407 -12.45 18.76 -13.55
N ASN A 408 -12.02 18.72 -14.81
CA ASN A 408 -12.89 18.46 -15.96
C ASN A 408 -12.39 17.24 -16.71
N LEU A 409 -13.31 16.32 -16.98
CA LEU A 409 -13.06 15.13 -17.79
C LEU A 409 -13.93 15.20 -19.04
N THR A 410 -13.28 15.10 -20.19
CA THR A 410 -13.90 15.22 -21.50
C THR A 410 -13.63 13.98 -22.36
N LEU A 411 -14.63 13.58 -23.16
CA LEU A 411 -14.55 12.53 -24.17
C LEU A 411 -14.44 13.17 -25.56
N GLN A 412 -13.33 12.92 -26.23
CA GLN A 412 -13.02 13.38 -27.59
C GLN A 412 -13.41 12.30 -28.60
N LYS A 413 -14.56 12.45 -29.27
CA LYS A 413 -15.02 11.54 -30.33
C LYS A 413 -14.44 11.90 -31.71
N GLN A 414 -14.20 13.19 -31.95
CA GLN A 414 -13.62 13.78 -33.16
C GLN A 414 -12.77 15.00 -32.79
N PRO A 415 -11.81 15.45 -33.62
CA PRO A 415 -10.90 16.55 -33.28
C PRO A 415 -11.60 17.86 -32.86
N ASN A 416 -12.83 18.12 -33.33
CA ASN A 416 -13.61 19.32 -33.00
C ASN A 416 -14.82 19.09 -32.07
N GLN A 417 -15.02 17.88 -31.54
CA GLN A 417 -16.15 17.59 -30.65
C GLN A 417 -15.69 16.86 -29.39
N SER A 418 -15.54 17.63 -28.31
CA SER A 418 -15.29 17.14 -26.96
C SER A 418 -16.57 17.27 -26.13
N LEU A 419 -17.01 16.16 -25.54
CA LEU A 419 -18.14 16.13 -24.61
C LEU A 419 -17.60 16.09 -23.18
N THR A 420 -17.96 17.05 -22.34
CA THR A 420 -17.67 16.97 -20.90
C THR A 420 -18.54 15.90 -20.27
N ILE A 421 -17.90 14.88 -19.68
CA ILE A 421 -18.58 13.74 -19.04
C ILE A 421 -18.58 13.85 -17.53
N TRP A 422 -17.62 14.59 -16.95
CA TRP A 422 -17.58 14.87 -15.52
C TRP A 422 -16.90 16.22 -15.26
N GLU A 423 -17.51 17.02 -14.40
CA GLU A 423 -17.01 18.31 -13.95
C GLU A 423 -17.12 18.35 -12.43
N TYR A 424 -16.03 18.72 -11.77
CA TYR A 424 -15.96 18.87 -10.33
C TYR A 424 -15.30 20.19 -9.99
N VAL A 425 -16.05 21.04 -9.29
CA VAL A 425 -15.61 22.35 -8.85
C VAL A 425 -15.72 22.40 -7.34
N SER A 426 -14.61 22.73 -6.68
CA SER A 426 -14.56 22.87 -5.23
C SER A 426 -13.98 24.23 -4.86
N VAL A 427 -14.63 24.89 -3.90
CA VAL A 427 -14.26 26.22 -3.39
C VAL A 427 -13.39 26.10 -2.15
N ASN A 428 -12.49 27.06 -1.97
CA ASN A 428 -11.47 27.08 -0.92
C ASN A 428 -10.71 25.76 -0.85
N SER A 429 -10.34 25.23 -2.02
CA SER A 429 -9.70 23.93 -2.10
C SER A 429 -8.58 23.88 -3.11
N PHE A 430 -7.62 23.02 -2.81
CA PHE A 430 -6.54 22.63 -3.69
C PHE A 430 -6.71 21.17 -4.10
N VAL A 431 -6.28 20.83 -5.31
CA VAL A 431 -6.32 19.48 -5.86
C VAL A 431 -4.93 19.01 -6.33
N SER A 432 -4.60 17.76 -6.00
CA SER A 432 -3.33 17.12 -6.35
C SER A 432 -3.25 16.74 -7.83
N LYS A 433 -2.06 16.31 -8.26
CA LYS A 433 -1.90 15.55 -9.50
C LYS A 433 -2.73 14.26 -9.45
N PRO A 434 -3.37 13.85 -10.56
CA PRO A 434 -4.04 12.57 -10.63
C PRO A 434 -3.02 11.42 -10.65
N ALA A 435 -3.27 10.39 -9.83
CA ALA A 435 -2.56 9.12 -9.85
C ALA A 435 -3.34 8.12 -10.71
N PHE A 436 -2.84 7.82 -11.90
CA PHE A 436 -3.53 6.93 -12.85
C PHE A 436 -3.46 5.48 -12.41
N LEU A 437 -4.62 4.82 -12.39
CA LEU A 437 -4.75 3.41 -12.14
C LEU A 437 -4.64 2.73 -13.49
N VAL A 438 -3.53 2.04 -13.75
CA VAL A 438 -3.28 1.39 -15.04
C VAL A 438 -4.34 0.32 -15.28
N THR A 439 -5.31 0.63 -16.14
CA THR A 439 -6.30 -0.33 -16.66
C THR A 439 -5.84 -0.81 -18.02
N SER A 440 -5.31 -2.04 -18.06
CA SER A 440 -4.86 -2.69 -19.29
C SER A 440 -6.02 -2.90 -20.28
N GLU A 441 -5.67 -2.81 -21.58
CA GLU A 441 -6.33 -3.39 -22.76
C GLU A 441 -7.66 -2.84 -23.30
N LYS A 442 -8.40 -1.98 -22.57
CA LYS A 442 -9.67 -1.43 -23.07
C LYS A 442 -9.56 0.06 -23.42
N PRO A 443 -9.84 0.48 -24.68
CA PRO A 443 -9.59 1.85 -25.14
C PRO A 443 -10.47 2.93 -24.50
N TYR A 444 -11.56 2.54 -23.83
CA TYR A 444 -12.54 3.46 -23.24
C TYR A 444 -12.64 3.36 -21.71
N THR A 445 -11.83 2.52 -21.06
CA THR A 445 -11.84 2.41 -19.60
C THR A 445 -10.60 3.03 -19.01
N THR A 446 -10.78 3.88 -18.00
CA THR A 446 -9.67 4.45 -17.23
C THR A 446 -10.08 4.63 -15.77
N GLY A 447 -9.11 4.50 -14.87
CA GLY A 447 -9.25 4.86 -13.46
C GLY A 447 -8.17 5.85 -13.05
N PHE A 448 -8.49 6.78 -12.15
CA PHE A 448 -7.49 7.62 -11.50
C PHE A 448 -7.93 7.98 -10.08
N ALA A 449 -6.96 8.16 -9.19
CA ALA A 449 -7.18 8.71 -7.86
C ALA A 449 -6.70 10.16 -7.81
N ILE A 450 -7.40 11.00 -7.07
CA ILE A 450 -7.07 12.41 -6.92
C ILE A 450 -7.39 12.88 -5.50
N LYS A 451 -6.58 13.79 -4.97
CA LYS A 451 -6.65 14.22 -3.58
C LYS A 451 -6.99 15.70 -3.49
N PHE A 452 -7.89 16.04 -2.57
CA PHE A 452 -8.37 17.40 -2.32
C PHE A 452 -8.07 17.83 -0.89
N TRP A 453 -7.73 19.09 -0.72
CA TRP A 453 -7.69 19.77 0.58
C TRP A 453 -8.67 20.92 0.53
N GLN A 454 -9.62 20.95 1.45
CA GLN A 454 -10.65 21.98 1.53
C GLN A 454 -10.53 22.71 2.87
N TRP A 455 -10.24 24.01 2.83
CA TRP A 455 -10.14 24.83 4.04
C TRP A 455 -11.53 25.24 4.51
N LEU A 456 -11.80 25.01 5.80
CA LEU A 456 -13.10 25.30 6.41
C LEU A 456 -13.19 26.75 6.91
N ASP A 457 -12.05 27.33 7.32
CA ASP A 457 -11.98 28.67 7.91
C ASP A 457 -11.28 29.68 6.99
N THR A 458 -12.00 30.68 6.50
CA THR A 458 -11.46 31.77 5.65
C THR A 458 -11.11 33.06 6.40
N ASN A 459 -11.37 33.14 7.71
CA ASN A 459 -11.15 34.36 8.48
C ASN A 459 -10.53 34.10 9.85
N PRO A 460 -9.19 34.14 10.01
CA PRO A 460 -8.64 34.49 11.30
C PRO A 460 -9.00 35.96 11.53
N SER A 461 -9.91 36.24 12.46
CA SER A 461 -10.23 37.61 12.87
C SER A 461 -8.93 38.31 13.29
N THR A 462 -8.40 39.15 12.39
CA THR A 462 -7.27 40.01 12.66
C THR A 462 -7.70 41.04 13.70
N ARG A 463 -7.22 40.88 14.93
CA ARG A 463 -6.98 41.92 15.94
C ARG A 463 -6.59 41.21 17.23
N ASP A 464 -5.32 40.81 17.34
CA ASP A 464 -4.64 40.77 18.62
C ASP A 464 -3.13 40.77 18.37
N THR A 465 -2.45 41.74 18.96
CA THR A 465 -1.05 42.13 18.75
C THR A 465 -0.05 41.21 19.48
N VAL A 466 -0.33 39.92 19.54
CA VAL A 466 0.56 38.91 20.16
C VAL A 466 0.74 37.77 19.15
N PRO A 467 1.94 37.17 18.99
CA PRO A 467 2.13 35.99 18.16
C PRO A 467 1.40 34.80 18.79
N LYS A 468 0.10 34.72 18.55
CA LYS A 468 -0.76 33.63 19.00
C LYS A 468 -0.75 32.56 17.92
N LEU A 469 -0.39 31.34 18.30
CA LEU A 469 -0.51 30.17 17.45
C LEU A 469 -1.97 30.07 16.96
N ILE A 470 -2.18 30.14 15.65
CA ILE A 470 -3.50 30.06 15.03
C ILE A 470 -3.75 28.61 14.62
N GLU A 471 -4.85 28.05 15.07
CA GLU A 471 -5.34 26.76 14.61
C GLU A 471 -6.18 26.94 13.35
N ARG A 472 -5.98 26.10 12.33
CA ARG A 472 -6.79 26.05 11.12
C ARG A 472 -7.29 24.63 10.90
N LYS A 473 -8.56 24.51 10.51
CA LYS A 473 -9.19 23.23 10.17
C LYS A 473 -9.39 23.13 8.68
N LEU A 474 -9.06 21.96 8.14
CA LEU A 474 -9.31 21.61 6.76
C LEU A 474 -9.71 20.14 6.66
N THR A 475 -10.42 19.81 5.60
CA THR A 475 -10.80 18.43 5.29
C THR A 475 -9.97 17.96 4.11
N GLU A 476 -9.29 16.84 4.27
CA GLU A 476 -8.59 16.13 3.22
C GLU A 476 -9.47 15.00 2.68
N ARG A 477 -9.58 14.87 1.36
CA ARG A 477 -10.40 13.83 0.71
C ARG A 477 -9.68 13.21 -0.47
N VAL A 478 -9.66 11.88 -0.54
CA VAL A 478 -9.17 11.13 -1.70
C VAL A 478 -10.36 10.56 -2.47
N LEU A 479 -10.50 10.96 -3.73
CA LEU A 479 -11.51 10.44 -4.64
C LEU A 479 -10.86 9.47 -5.63
N ILE A 480 -11.50 8.33 -5.86
CA ILE A 480 -11.18 7.43 -6.96
C ILE A 480 -12.26 7.59 -8.02
N VAL A 481 -11.86 7.90 -9.25
CA VAL A 481 -12.74 8.10 -10.39
C VAL A 481 -12.50 6.99 -11.40
N PHE A 482 -13.53 6.21 -11.66
CA PHE A 482 -13.57 5.20 -12.72
C PHE A 482 -14.43 5.70 -13.87
N VAL A 483 -13.95 5.46 -15.08
CA VAL A 483 -14.58 5.93 -16.31
C VAL A 483 -14.70 4.75 -17.24
N ASN A 484 -15.90 4.51 -17.74
CA ASN A 484 -16.16 3.56 -18.82
C ASN A 484 -16.97 4.28 -19.91
N TYR A 485 -16.27 4.72 -20.96
CA TYR A 485 -16.81 5.51 -22.06
C TYR A 485 -17.44 6.84 -21.60
N THR A 486 -18.74 6.89 -21.30
CA THR A 486 -19.41 8.08 -20.74
C THR A 486 -19.90 7.88 -19.32
N ASP A 487 -19.86 6.64 -18.82
CA ASP A 487 -20.21 6.35 -17.43
C ASP A 487 -19.03 6.72 -16.53
N VAL A 488 -19.29 7.59 -15.54
CA VAL A 488 -18.29 8.07 -14.59
C VAL A 488 -18.76 7.74 -13.20
N GLN A 489 -17.96 6.93 -12.49
CA GLN A 489 -18.23 6.52 -11.12
C GLN A 489 -17.16 7.13 -10.22
N VAL A 490 -17.61 7.87 -9.20
CA VAL A 490 -16.73 8.55 -8.25
C VAL A 490 -16.94 7.93 -6.88
N ILE A 491 -15.85 7.46 -6.28
CA ILE A 491 -15.84 6.79 -4.98
C ILE A 491 -15.01 7.61 -4.02
N ASN A 492 -15.54 7.86 -2.83
CA ASN A 492 -14.77 8.45 -1.74
C ASN A 492 -13.93 7.35 -1.08
N ALA A 493 -12.61 7.38 -1.31
CA ALA A 493 -11.69 6.38 -0.78
C ALA A 493 -11.27 6.70 0.66
N SER A 494 -11.06 7.97 0.97
CA SER A 494 -10.77 8.43 2.32
C SER A 494 -11.19 9.88 2.51
N GLN A 495 -11.61 10.20 3.74
CA GLN A 495 -11.86 11.57 4.17
C GLN A 495 -11.37 11.72 5.61
N THR A 496 -10.52 12.70 5.85
CA THR A 496 -9.90 12.95 7.16
C THR A 496 -9.89 14.45 7.46
N ASP A 497 -10.26 14.81 8.67
CA ASP A 497 -10.12 16.18 9.15
C ASP A 497 -8.69 16.41 9.64
N VAL A 498 -8.09 17.49 9.16
CA VAL A 498 -6.71 17.86 9.42
C VAL A 498 -6.69 19.18 10.18
N ILE A 499 -5.92 19.19 11.26
CA ILE A 499 -5.67 20.36 12.10
C ILE A 499 -4.26 20.86 11.78
N GLN A 500 -4.17 22.11 11.33
CA GLN A 500 -2.93 22.83 11.16
C GLN A 500 -2.71 23.83 12.29
N LEU A 501 -1.47 23.95 12.74
CA LEU A 501 -1.03 25.01 13.64
C LEU A 501 -0.15 25.98 12.87
N CYS A 502 -0.42 27.27 12.99
CA CYS A 502 0.22 28.32 12.22
C CYS A 502 0.76 29.43 13.12
N ASN A 503 2.02 29.82 12.90
CA ASN A 503 2.58 31.06 13.43
C ASN A 503 2.78 32.05 12.27
N GLY A 504 1.85 32.99 12.11
CA GLY A 504 1.82 33.88 10.96
C GLY A 504 1.51 33.12 9.66
N THR A 505 2.49 33.08 8.75
CA THR A 505 2.40 32.34 7.47
C THR A 505 3.03 30.95 7.52
N ASN A 506 3.83 30.64 8.55
CA ASN A 506 4.41 29.32 8.72
C ASN A 506 3.37 28.41 9.38
N CYS A 507 2.95 27.35 8.68
CA CYS A 507 1.95 26.40 9.16
C CYS A 507 2.53 24.98 9.14
N GLN A 508 2.10 24.16 10.10
CA GLN A 508 2.39 22.73 10.15
C GLN A 508 1.08 21.94 10.35
N PRO A 509 0.80 20.89 9.53
CA PRO A 509 1.57 20.48 8.35
C PRO A 509 1.66 21.58 7.29
N ASN A 510 2.81 21.65 6.62
CA ASN A 510 3.05 22.57 5.53
C ASN A 510 2.33 22.07 4.27
N LEU A 511 1.29 22.82 3.92
CA LEU A 511 0.40 22.53 2.82
C LEU A 511 0.64 23.48 1.63
N ASP A 512 1.89 23.84 1.39
CA ASP A 512 2.26 24.58 0.19
C ASP A 512 1.94 23.77 -1.08
N LEU A 513 1.51 24.49 -2.13
CA LEU A 513 0.95 23.94 -3.37
C LEU A 513 1.87 22.87 -3.99
N ARG A 514 3.19 23.07 -3.92
CA ARG A 514 4.19 22.13 -4.47
C ARG A 514 4.25 20.81 -3.71
N MET A 515 4.19 20.86 -2.37
CA MET A 515 4.29 19.66 -1.54
C MET A 515 3.03 18.79 -1.64
N GLN A 516 1.88 19.43 -1.81
CA GLN A 516 0.59 18.73 -1.93
C GLN A 516 0.42 18.04 -3.28
N TYR A 517 0.94 18.64 -4.35
CA TYR A 517 0.71 18.17 -5.72
C TYR A 517 1.13 16.71 -5.95
N ASN A 518 2.15 16.22 -5.23
CA ASN A 518 2.74 14.88 -5.37
C ASN A 518 2.54 13.98 -4.14
N SER A 519 1.50 14.22 -3.34
CA SER A 519 1.23 13.46 -2.10
C SER A 519 0.41 12.17 -2.29
N ILE A 520 0.20 11.77 -3.55
CA ILE A 520 -0.51 10.54 -3.93
C ILE A 520 0.19 9.89 -5.12
N ALA A 521 0.32 8.56 -5.09
CA ALA A 521 0.91 7.78 -6.17
C ALA A 521 0.18 6.45 -6.34
N ALA A 522 0.13 5.95 -7.57
CA ALA A 522 -0.42 4.63 -7.88
C ALA A 522 0.69 3.76 -8.48
N VAL A 523 0.97 2.61 -7.87
CA VAL A 523 2.04 1.70 -8.28
C VAL A 523 1.68 0.26 -7.98
N ASN A 524 2.02 -0.64 -8.89
CA ASN A 524 1.85 -2.09 -8.73
C ASN A 524 3.05 -2.68 -7.97
N ILE A 525 2.93 -2.73 -6.64
CA ILE A 525 3.96 -3.14 -5.68
C ILE A 525 4.10 -4.67 -5.65
N ASN A 526 2.99 -5.41 -5.70
CA ASN A 526 2.96 -6.87 -5.63
C ASN A 526 3.15 -7.56 -7.00
N LYS A 527 3.15 -6.80 -8.10
CA LYS A 527 3.19 -7.32 -9.48
C LYS A 527 1.99 -8.22 -9.82
N GLU A 528 0.89 -8.13 -9.08
CA GLU A 528 -0.35 -8.92 -9.30
C GLU A 528 -1.22 -8.33 -10.43
N GLY A 529 -0.81 -7.21 -11.02
CA GLY A 529 -1.44 -6.62 -12.21
C GLY A 529 -2.41 -5.48 -11.91
N TYR A 530 -2.73 -5.24 -10.64
CA TYR A 530 -3.45 -4.06 -10.18
C TYR A 530 -2.52 -3.12 -9.40
N PRO A 531 -2.52 -1.81 -9.67
CA PRO A 531 -1.77 -0.88 -8.85
C PRO A 531 -2.40 -0.75 -7.46
N GLU A 532 -1.56 -0.54 -6.44
CA GLU A 532 -1.93 -0.04 -5.13
C GLU A 532 -1.88 1.49 -5.11
N LEU A 533 -2.75 2.08 -4.29
CA LEU A 533 -2.75 3.51 -4.02
C LEU A 533 -1.92 3.81 -2.78
N VAL A 534 -0.86 4.60 -2.94
CA VAL A 534 -0.02 5.11 -1.85
C VAL A 534 -0.38 6.57 -1.60
N SER A 535 -0.71 6.89 -0.36
CA SER A 535 -0.99 8.26 0.08
C SER A 535 -0.50 8.47 1.51
N TYR A 536 -0.29 9.72 1.89
CA TYR A 536 0.00 10.07 3.28
C TYR A 536 -0.76 11.34 3.68
N TRP A 537 -0.91 11.54 4.98
CA TRP A 537 -1.41 12.79 5.55
C TRP A 537 -0.77 13.04 6.91
N SER A 538 -0.89 14.28 7.37
CA SER A 538 -0.32 14.75 8.64
C SER A 538 -1.36 15.65 9.33
N SER A 539 -1.53 15.52 10.64
CA SER A 539 -2.44 16.36 11.43
C SER A 539 -1.99 16.45 12.88
N TYR A 540 -2.23 17.60 13.50
CA TYR A 540 -2.22 17.70 14.95
C TYR A 540 -3.46 17.00 15.54
N ASN A 541 -3.29 16.42 16.73
CA ASN A 541 -4.42 16.00 17.55
C ASN A 541 -5.10 17.22 18.21
N ASN A 542 -6.33 17.02 18.69
CA ASN A 542 -7.07 18.02 19.45
C ASN A 542 -6.81 17.91 20.97
N GLU A 543 -6.01 16.93 21.40
CA GLU A 543 -5.71 16.66 22.80
C GLU A 543 -4.46 17.44 23.25
N SER A 544 -4.39 17.81 24.53
CA SER A 544 -3.21 18.45 25.12
C SER A 544 -2.35 17.41 25.85
N PRO A 545 -1.03 17.32 25.58
CA PRO A 545 -0.26 18.18 24.68
C PRO A 545 -0.57 17.90 23.20
N ARG A 546 -0.59 18.97 22.39
CA ARG A 546 -0.76 18.86 20.94
C ARG A 546 0.41 18.07 20.35
N THR A 547 0.13 16.88 19.83
CA THR A 547 1.08 16.01 19.13
C THR A 547 0.74 15.94 17.65
N LEU A 548 1.76 16.09 16.83
CA LEU A 548 1.67 15.90 15.39
C LEU A 548 1.70 14.40 15.08
N THR A 549 0.77 13.96 14.23
CA THR A 549 0.69 12.59 13.76
C THR A 549 0.66 12.57 12.24
N SER A 550 1.47 11.70 11.64
CA SER A 550 1.39 11.40 10.22
C SER A 550 0.95 9.97 9.99
N LYS A 551 0.19 9.75 8.94
CA LYS A 551 -0.25 8.42 8.53
C LYS A 551 0.10 8.19 7.08
N ILE A 552 0.81 7.11 6.81
CA ILE A 552 1.08 6.59 5.48
C ILE A 552 0.13 5.43 5.26
N GLN A 553 -0.56 5.41 4.12
CA GLN A 553 -1.56 4.39 3.82
C GLN A 553 -1.32 3.83 2.42
N ILE A 554 -1.33 2.49 2.34
CA ILE A 554 -1.37 1.74 1.10
C ILE A 554 -2.70 1.01 1.01
N VAL A 555 -3.44 1.28 -0.05
CA VAL A 555 -4.76 0.70 -0.29
C VAL A 555 -4.73 -0.11 -1.58
N LYS A 556 -5.10 -1.38 -1.47
CA LYS A 556 -5.30 -2.24 -2.64
C LYS A 556 -6.59 -1.82 -3.35
N LEU A 557 -6.49 -1.59 -4.65
CA LEU A 557 -7.61 -1.06 -5.44
C LEU A 557 -8.54 -2.14 -5.99
N ASP A 558 -8.10 -3.39 -6.03
CA ASP A 558 -8.91 -4.53 -6.46
C ASP A 558 -10.18 -4.72 -5.60
N LEU A 559 -10.07 -4.58 -4.27
CA LEU A 559 -11.19 -4.66 -3.33
C LEU A 559 -12.21 -3.53 -3.52
N ILE A 560 -11.74 -2.35 -3.95
CA ILE A 560 -12.60 -1.19 -4.23
C ILE A 560 -13.28 -1.38 -5.59
N ILE A 561 -12.55 -1.92 -6.57
CA ILE A 561 -13.05 -2.18 -7.92
C ILE A 561 -14.02 -3.38 -7.95
N SER A 562 -13.78 -4.43 -7.15
CA SER A 562 -14.65 -5.61 -7.09
C SER A 562 -16.02 -5.33 -6.50
N ASN A 563 -16.12 -4.28 -5.67
CA ASN A 563 -17.38 -3.79 -5.10
C ASN A 563 -18.14 -2.84 -6.04
N LEU A 564 -17.57 -2.50 -7.20
CA LEU A 564 -18.34 -1.81 -8.23
C LEU A 564 -19.40 -2.79 -8.77
N PRO A 565 -20.68 -2.39 -8.83
CA PRO A 565 -21.70 -3.22 -9.43
C PRO A 565 -21.21 -3.60 -10.83
N ARG A 566 -21.06 -4.89 -11.08
CA ARG A 566 -20.71 -5.42 -12.41
C ARG A 566 -21.64 -4.73 -13.41
N LEU A 567 -21.09 -3.85 -14.22
CA LEU A 567 -21.76 -3.37 -15.42
C LEU A 567 -22.10 -4.62 -16.22
N ASN A 568 -23.39 -4.97 -16.23
CA ASN A 568 -23.90 -6.03 -17.09
C ASN A 568 -23.46 -5.68 -18.52
N VAL A 569 -22.75 -6.65 -19.09
CA VAL A 569 -22.13 -6.65 -20.43
C VAL A 569 -23.07 -6.16 -21.51
#